data_AF-A0A521U1T9-F1
#
_entry.id   AF-A0A521U1T9-F1
#
_cell.length_a   1.000
_cell.length_b   1.000
_cell.length_c   1.000
_cell.angle_alpha   90.00
_cell.angle_beta   90.00
_cell.angle_gamma   90.00
#
_symmetry.space_group_name_H-M   'P 1'
#
loop_
_entity.id
_entity.type
_entity.pdbx_description
1 polymer ?
#
loop_
_entity_poly.entity_id
_entity_poly.type
_entity_poly.pdbx_seq_one_letter_code
_entity_poly.pdbx_strand_id
1 'polypeptide(L)'
;MSRRTRWIALVVALLCAVAGASLVAVRRLRPRRTAVVQSRAVATPEQLRAQCRDAVGPPRVERISEHVWLAIGYDLANTILIQTSAGNVVVDVSMSPVRAQAVKAALTAVAPGRTLAVIYTHSHIDHTGGASAWVEPGTEIWATEALSEHFIKQYGEFRTAETRRGAGQYGAHIEEASLPCCTIGRRLDFESALVTGALLPTRTFSGHAELTFGGVRIELVEAHGETHDQLFVWLPAERVLMPGDNYYHAFPNLYTIRGTSPRPVDAWIDSLDLMRRRAPEHLVPSHTVALHGRENILGALTRYRDAIQWVRDRVVAGANAGMRLEALVESIGLPPAVASDPALAPLYGQVDWSARAIYTNHLGWFDGSPEALYPLAERDRATRTVAMMGGAERLWSVIDASLRTDPRWALHLLTLLRDAGLAAETPGQRWALASATALESVAATVGNSNGRGYLLESAYGRRHGVPPLPTPRASAAVLDRVPMATVFHVMASRLLPELSSGVHESVRFDLTDSHETFFLTIRNGVLEVAKGDALPNTPPPLAVVTTTASAWRRVATDTLTPAAAVASGELRIAGDTAGFYTFSQRFRRGL
;
A
#
# COMPACT_ATOMS: atom_id res chain seq x y z
N MET A 1 63.02 -6.12 -54.88
CA MET A 1 62.43 -6.70 -53.65
C MET A 1 62.74 -8.19 -53.59
N SER A 2 63.23 -8.69 -52.45
CA SER A 2 63.52 -10.12 -52.29
C SER A 2 62.21 -10.93 -52.17
N ARG A 3 62.25 -12.23 -52.47
CA ARG A 3 61.11 -13.14 -52.29
C ARG A 3 60.52 -13.07 -50.87
N ARG A 4 61.38 -12.82 -49.87
CA ARG A 4 61.00 -12.67 -48.46
C ARG A 4 60.13 -11.43 -48.22
N THR A 5 60.45 -10.30 -48.85
CA THR A 5 59.66 -9.07 -48.73
C THR A 5 58.26 -9.22 -49.36
N ARG A 6 58.15 -9.92 -50.50
CA ARG A 6 56.85 -10.22 -51.13
C ARG A 6 55.98 -11.14 -50.28
N TRP A 7 56.58 -12.16 -49.66
CA TRP A 7 55.87 -13.06 -48.75
C TRP A 7 55.34 -12.36 -47.50
N ILE A 8 56.16 -11.50 -46.88
CA ILE A 8 55.73 -10.71 -45.71
C ILE A 8 54.56 -9.78 -46.09
N ALA A 9 54.64 -9.10 -47.22
CA ALA A 9 53.55 -8.23 -47.70
C ALA A 9 52.24 -9.02 -47.94
N LEU A 10 52.34 -10.23 -48.49
CA LEU A 10 51.19 -11.11 -48.72
C LEU A 10 50.56 -11.61 -47.40
N VAL A 11 51.37 -11.99 -46.42
CA VAL A 11 50.90 -12.41 -45.09
C VAL A 11 50.24 -11.24 -44.36
N VAL A 12 50.83 -10.04 -44.39
CA VAL A 12 50.23 -8.84 -43.79
C VAL A 12 48.90 -8.49 -44.47
N ALA A 13 48.83 -8.53 -45.81
CA ALA A 13 47.60 -8.27 -46.54
C ALA A 13 46.50 -9.30 -46.19
N LEU A 14 46.86 -10.59 -46.07
CA LEU A 14 45.94 -11.65 -45.67
C LEU A 14 45.44 -11.46 -44.23
N LEU A 15 46.33 -11.12 -43.29
CA LEU A 15 45.96 -10.84 -41.90
C LEU A 15 45.05 -9.60 -41.79
N CYS A 16 45.32 -8.53 -42.54
CA CYS A 16 44.45 -7.36 -42.61
C CYS A 16 43.08 -7.68 -43.22
N ALA A 17 43.03 -8.54 -44.25
CA ALA A 17 41.77 -8.98 -44.87
C ALA A 17 40.94 -9.85 -43.90
N VAL A 18 41.58 -10.78 -43.17
CA VAL A 18 40.93 -11.59 -42.14
C VAL A 18 40.44 -10.73 -40.98
N ALA A 19 41.26 -9.79 -40.50
CA ALA A 19 40.88 -8.84 -39.45
C ALA A 19 39.72 -7.93 -39.89
N GLY A 20 39.75 -7.43 -41.13
CA GLY A 20 38.68 -6.63 -41.72
C GLY A 20 37.39 -7.42 -41.89
N ALA A 21 37.45 -8.66 -42.39
CA ALA A 21 36.31 -9.56 -42.50
C ALA A 21 35.72 -9.90 -41.12
N SER A 22 36.58 -10.10 -40.11
CA SER A 22 36.18 -10.34 -38.72
C SER A 22 35.51 -9.11 -38.11
N LEU A 23 36.01 -7.90 -38.36
CA LEU A 23 35.40 -6.65 -37.90
C LEU A 23 34.04 -6.38 -38.56
N VAL A 24 33.90 -6.70 -39.85
CA VAL A 24 32.62 -6.61 -40.57
C VAL A 24 31.63 -7.66 -40.08
N ALA A 25 32.08 -8.90 -39.84
CA ALA A 25 31.26 -9.96 -39.26
C ALA A 25 30.79 -9.59 -37.85
N VAL A 26 31.70 -9.10 -36.99
CA VAL A 26 31.37 -8.59 -35.64
C VAL A 26 30.42 -7.39 -35.72
N ARG A 27 30.58 -6.47 -36.68
CA ARG A 27 29.62 -5.37 -36.89
C ARG A 27 28.25 -5.85 -37.38
N ARG A 28 28.18 -6.91 -38.19
CA ARG A 28 26.91 -7.52 -38.62
C ARG A 28 26.23 -8.32 -37.50
N LEU A 29 27.01 -8.87 -36.58
CA LEU A 29 26.52 -9.53 -35.36
C LEU A 29 26.14 -8.55 -34.25
N ARG A 30 26.54 -7.27 -34.34
CA ARG A 30 26.11 -6.26 -33.37
C ARG A 30 24.61 -6.02 -33.56
N PRO A 31 23.80 -6.18 -32.49
CA PRO A 31 22.39 -5.87 -32.57
C PRO A 31 22.20 -4.41 -32.98
N ARG A 32 21.24 -4.16 -33.87
CA ARG A 32 20.87 -2.79 -34.24
C ARG A 32 20.33 -2.09 -33.00
N ARG A 33 20.84 -0.88 -32.73
CA ARG A 33 20.27 0.00 -31.71
C ARG A 33 18.98 0.59 -32.26
N THR A 34 17.85 -0.02 -31.92
CA THR A 34 16.54 0.57 -32.14
C THR A 34 16.03 1.06 -30.80
N ALA A 35 15.73 2.35 -30.69
CA ALA A 35 15.09 2.88 -29.49
C ALA A 35 13.72 2.20 -29.33
N VAL A 36 13.41 1.74 -28.12
CA VAL A 36 12.07 1.24 -27.81
C VAL A 36 11.15 2.45 -27.78
N VAL A 37 10.17 2.49 -28.69
CA VAL A 37 9.08 3.47 -28.62
C VAL A 37 8.36 3.26 -27.30
N GLN A 38 8.01 4.34 -26.60
CA GLN A 38 7.32 4.26 -25.31
C GLN A 38 6.02 5.03 -25.40
N SER A 39 5.01 4.55 -24.68
CA SER A 39 3.73 5.24 -24.54
C SER A 39 3.38 5.40 -23.06
N ARG A 40 2.92 6.60 -22.70
CA ARG A 40 2.35 6.91 -21.40
C ARG A 40 0.94 7.42 -21.64
N ALA A 41 -0.06 6.58 -21.36
CA ALA A 41 -1.46 6.97 -21.42
C ALA A 41 -1.99 7.18 -20.00
N VAL A 42 -2.70 8.28 -19.79
CA VAL A 42 -3.57 8.45 -18.62
C VAL A 42 -4.84 7.67 -18.90
N ALA A 43 -5.19 6.73 -18.03
CA ALA A 43 -6.42 5.98 -18.20
C ALA A 43 -7.63 6.92 -18.17
N THR A 44 -8.65 6.63 -18.98
CA THR A 44 -9.86 7.46 -19.09
C THR A 44 -10.96 6.98 -18.16
N PRO A 45 -11.91 7.84 -17.75
CA PRO A 45 -13.07 7.42 -16.97
C PRO A 45 -13.92 6.34 -17.66
N GLU A 46 -13.92 6.28 -18.99
CA GLU A 46 -14.60 5.23 -19.73
C GLU A 46 -13.93 3.87 -19.55
N GLN A 47 -12.59 3.83 -19.57
CA GLN A 47 -11.83 2.60 -19.24
C GLN A 47 -12.12 2.13 -17.81
N LEU A 48 -12.22 3.05 -16.85
CA LEU A 48 -12.62 2.72 -15.48
C LEU A 48 -14.02 2.11 -15.43
N ARG A 49 -15.01 2.73 -16.09
CA ARG A 49 -16.38 2.20 -16.13
C ARG A 49 -16.44 0.83 -16.78
N ALA A 50 -15.68 0.60 -17.86
CA ALA A 50 -15.60 -0.69 -18.52
C ALA A 50 -15.02 -1.75 -17.57
N GLN A 51 -13.88 -1.46 -16.92
CA GLN A 51 -13.30 -2.34 -15.90
C GLN A 51 -14.28 -2.64 -14.76
N CYS A 52 -14.96 -1.63 -14.21
CA CYS A 52 -15.91 -1.83 -13.12
C CYS A 52 -17.09 -2.71 -13.53
N ARG A 53 -17.53 -2.64 -14.79
CA ARG A 53 -18.62 -3.47 -15.30
C ARG A 53 -18.14 -4.90 -15.60
N ASP A 54 -16.99 -5.04 -16.25
CA ASP A 54 -16.56 -6.30 -16.85
C ASP A 54 -15.72 -7.15 -15.88
N ALA A 55 -14.86 -6.53 -15.07
CA ALA A 55 -13.94 -7.23 -14.18
C ALA A 55 -14.42 -7.29 -12.71
N VAL A 56 -15.21 -6.30 -12.27
CA VAL A 56 -15.82 -6.30 -10.93
C VAL A 56 -17.25 -6.83 -11.03
N GLY A 57 -18.12 -6.08 -11.73
CA GLY A 57 -19.50 -6.48 -11.99
C GLY A 57 -20.35 -6.65 -10.72
N PRO A 58 -21.60 -7.13 -10.88
CA PRO A 58 -22.42 -7.49 -9.73
C PRO A 58 -21.86 -8.74 -9.01
N PRO A 59 -22.20 -8.92 -7.72
CA PRO A 59 -21.80 -10.10 -6.95
C PRO A 59 -22.19 -11.40 -7.64
N ARG A 60 -21.25 -12.33 -7.77
CA ARG A 60 -21.48 -13.66 -8.37
C ARG A 60 -20.49 -14.70 -7.88
N VAL A 61 -20.88 -15.97 -8.00
CA VAL A 61 -20.02 -17.13 -7.71
C VAL A 61 -19.77 -17.89 -9.01
N GLU A 62 -18.51 -18.21 -9.27
CA GLU A 62 -18.05 -18.94 -10.44
C GLU A 62 -17.38 -20.24 -10.02
N ARG A 63 -17.67 -21.33 -10.72
CA ARG A 63 -16.92 -22.59 -10.59
C ARG A 63 -15.69 -22.52 -11.48
N ILE A 64 -14.51 -22.58 -10.89
CA ILE A 64 -13.23 -22.50 -11.63
C ILE A 64 -12.78 -23.88 -12.10
N SER A 65 -12.86 -24.87 -11.21
CA SER A 65 -12.41 -26.24 -11.45
C SER A 65 -13.28 -27.24 -10.68
N GLU A 66 -12.82 -28.48 -10.52
CA GLU A 66 -13.57 -29.49 -9.76
C GLU A 66 -13.83 -29.02 -8.33
N HIS A 67 -12.77 -28.56 -7.65
CA HIS A 67 -12.79 -28.18 -6.24
C HIS A 67 -12.85 -26.68 -5.99
N VAL A 68 -12.55 -25.82 -6.97
CA VAL A 68 -12.37 -24.37 -6.72
C VAL A 68 -13.60 -23.56 -7.15
N TRP A 69 -14.08 -22.74 -6.22
CA TRP A 69 -15.15 -21.76 -6.39
C TRP A 69 -14.64 -20.36 -6.06
N LEU A 70 -15.02 -19.37 -6.85
CA LEU A 70 -14.61 -17.98 -6.70
C LEU A 70 -15.83 -17.09 -6.51
N ALA A 71 -15.86 -16.29 -5.44
CA ALA A 71 -16.84 -15.24 -5.22
C ALA A 71 -16.26 -13.87 -5.61
N ILE A 72 -16.88 -13.20 -6.60
CA ILE A 72 -16.44 -11.92 -7.16
C ILE A 72 -17.48 -10.84 -6.87
N GLY A 73 -17.02 -9.61 -6.60
CA GLY A 73 -17.89 -8.41 -6.53
C GLY A 73 -18.70 -8.26 -5.25
N TYR A 74 -18.55 -9.17 -4.29
CA TYR A 74 -19.18 -9.06 -2.97
C TYR A 74 -18.50 -8.00 -2.08
N ASP A 75 -17.19 -7.83 -2.26
CA ASP A 75 -16.34 -6.92 -1.50
C ASP A 75 -15.17 -6.38 -2.37
N LEU A 76 -14.23 -5.64 -1.77
CA LEU A 76 -13.02 -5.18 -2.45
C LEU A 76 -12.15 -6.37 -2.91
N ALA A 77 -11.89 -7.32 -2.03
CA ALA A 77 -11.25 -8.59 -2.38
C ALA A 77 -12.30 -9.67 -2.69
N ASN A 78 -11.93 -10.57 -3.59
CA ASN A 78 -12.59 -11.83 -3.83
C ASN A 78 -12.32 -12.81 -2.68
N THR A 79 -13.18 -13.81 -2.53
CA THR A 79 -12.94 -14.96 -1.67
C THR A 79 -12.99 -16.22 -2.51
N ILE A 80 -12.02 -17.11 -2.29
CA ILE A 80 -11.90 -18.36 -3.03
C ILE A 80 -12.16 -19.51 -2.05
N LEU A 81 -13.01 -20.46 -2.44
CA LEU A 81 -13.31 -21.66 -1.66
C LEU A 81 -12.81 -22.89 -2.41
N ILE A 82 -12.00 -23.69 -1.72
CA ILE A 82 -11.54 -25.01 -2.15
C ILE A 82 -12.38 -26.03 -1.40
N GLN A 83 -13.30 -26.67 -2.11
CA GLN A 83 -14.17 -27.70 -1.55
C GLN A 83 -13.44 -29.04 -1.56
N THR A 84 -13.46 -29.76 -0.44
CA THR A 84 -12.88 -31.11 -0.34
C THR A 84 -13.89 -32.07 0.28
N SER A 85 -13.64 -33.37 0.19
CA SER A 85 -14.50 -34.38 0.83
C SER A 85 -14.54 -34.28 2.37
N ALA A 86 -13.58 -33.61 3.00
CA ALA A 86 -13.52 -33.43 4.46
C ALA A 86 -14.16 -32.11 4.95
N GLY A 87 -14.41 -31.16 4.04
CA GLY A 87 -14.80 -29.79 4.32
C GLY A 87 -14.08 -28.77 3.41
N ASN A 88 -14.19 -27.50 3.75
CA ASN A 88 -13.79 -26.39 2.88
C ASN A 88 -12.50 -25.71 3.39
N VAL A 89 -11.64 -25.29 2.46
CA VAL A 89 -10.54 -24.36 2.71
C VAL A 89 -10.86 -23.04 2.04
N VAL A 90 -10.69 -21.92 2.74
CA VAL A 90 -11.07 -20.59 2.25
C VAL A 90 -9.84 -19.73 2.12
N VAL A 91 -9.61 -19.13 0.96
CA VAL A 91 -8.50 -18.21 0.69
C VAL A 91 -9.06 -16.80 0.61
N ASP A 92 -8.57 -15.95 1.50
CA ASP A 92 -9.00 -14.57 1.75
C ASP A 92 -10.48 -14.39 2.13
N VAL A 93 -10.74 -13.57 3.15
CA VAL A 93 -12.01 -13.61 3.89
C VAL A 93 -12.71 -12.25 4.01
N SER A 94 -12.57 -11.41 2.99
CA SER A 94 -13.24 -10.09 2.94
C SER A 94 -12.75 -9.11 4.02
N MET A 95 -13.18 -7.86 3.92
CA MET A 95 -12.73 -6.75 4.77
C MET A 95 -13.39 -6.68 6.15
N SER A 96 -14.55 -7.31 6.31
CA SER A 96 -15.34 -7.23 7.54
C SER A 96 -16.22 -8.47 7.71
N PRO A 97 -16.68 -8.76 8.95
CA PRO A 97 -17.59 -9.88 9.20
C PRO A 97 -18.87 -9.81 8.40
N VAL A 98 -19.42 -8.61 8.20
CA VAL A 98 -20.67 -8.40 7.45
C VAL A 98 -20.48 -8.78 5.98
N ARG A 99 -19.38 -8.36 5.36
CA ARG A 99 -19.05 -8.73 3.97
C ARG A 99 -18.79 -10.22 3.85
N ALA A 100 -18.01 -10.78 4.76
CA ALA A 100 -17.69 -12.19 4.80
C ALA A 100 -18.92 -13.09 4.97
N GLN A 101 -19.93 -12.69 5.75
CA GLN A 101 -21.18 -13.45 5.89
C GLN A 101 -21.94 -13.58 4.57
N ALA A 102 -22.04 -12.49 3.79
CA ALA A 102 -22.70 -12.52 2.48
C ALA A 102 -21.97 -13.46 1.51
N VAL A 103 -20.64 -13.43 1.52
CA VAL A 103 -19.79 -14.31 0.70
C VAL A 103 -19.88 -15.77 1.14
N LYS A 104 -19.82 -16.04 2.46
CA LYS A 104 -19.96 -17.37 3.05
C LYS A 104 -21.30 -17.99 2.70
N ALA A 105 -22.38 -17.22 2.75
CA ALA A 105 -23.72 -17.70 2.36
C ALA A 105 -23.77 -18.10 0.88
N ALA A 106 -23.20 -17.29 -0.01
CA ALA A 106 -23.21 -17.56 -1.44
C ALA A 106 -22.36 -18.79 -1.80
N LEU A 107 -21.16 -18.90 -1.23
CA LEU A 107 -20.25 -20.02 -1.50
C LEU A 107 -20.75 -21.34 -0.89
N THR A 108 -21.25 -21.33 0.35
CA THR A 108 -21.72 -22.58 1.00
C THR A 108 -23.05 -23.07 0.45
N ALA A 109 -23.82 -22.23 -0.24
CA ALA A 109 -25.02 -22.65 -0.96
C ALA A 109 -24.70 -23.58 -2.15
N VAL A 110 -23.57 -23.38 -2.82
CA VAL A 110 -23.13 -24.20 -3.97
C VAL A 110 -22.06 -25.23 -3.60
N ALA A 111 -21.29 -24.96 -2.55
CA ALA A 111 -20.21 -25.81 -2.05
C ALA A 111 -20.31 -26.00 -0.52
N PRO A 112 -21.30 -26.78 -0.03
CA PRO A 112 -21.52 -26.97 1.39
C PRO A 112 -20.36 -27.71 2.06
N GLY A 113 -20.09 -27.36 3.31
CA GLY A 113 -19.03 -27.96 4.12
C GLY A 113 -18.60 -27.05 5.26
N ARG A 114 -18.09 -27.64 6.34
CA ARG A 114 -17.46 -26.89 7.45
C ARG A 114 -16.15 -26.24 7.01
N THR A 115 -15.77 -25.11 7.60
CA THR A 115 -14.47 -24.49 7.33
C THR A 115 -13.34 -25.22 8.07
N LEU A 116 -12.47 -25.91 7.34
CA LEU A 116 -11.30 -26.60 7.88
C LEU A 116 -10.13 -25.64 8.09
N ALA A 117 -9.88 -24.79 7.10
CA ALA A 117 -8.79 -23.83 7.12
C ALA A 117 -9.17 -22.53 6.43
N VAL A 118 -8.61 -21.43 6.93
CA VAL A 118 -8.56 -20.13 6.28
C VAL A 118 -7.10 -19.86 5.93
N ILE A 119 -6.83 -19.42 4.71
CA ILE A 119 -5.52 -18.98 4.25
C ILE A 119 -5.61 -17.49 4.00
N TYR A 120 -4.75 -16.71 4.66
CA TYR A 120 -4.52 -15.33 4.29
C TYR A 120 -3.40 -15.27 3.26
N THR A 121 -3.67 -14.71 2.09
CA THR A 121 -2.60 -14.46 1.12
C THR A 121 -1.63 -13.41 1.64
N HIS A 122 -2.12 -12.40 2.37
CA HIS A 122 -1.31 -11.36 3.02
C HIS A 122 -2.12 -10.54 4.04
N SER A 123 -1.42 -9.64 4.74
CA SER A 123 -1.89 -8.84 5.90
C SER A 123 -2.86 -7.70 5.61
N HIS A 124 -3.28 -7.46 4.36
CA HIS A 124 -4.23 -6.40 4.08
C HIS A 124 -5.63 -6.72 4.63
N ILE A 125 -6.36 -5.65 5.00
CA ILE A 125 -7.60 -5.80 5.75
C ILE A 125 -8.70 -6.46 4.94
N ASP A 126 -8.75 -6.22 3.63
CA ASP A 126 -9.69 -6.84 2.69
C ASP A 126 -9.50 -8.35 2.50
N HIS A 127 -8.37 -8.90 2.98
CA HIS A 127 -8.07 -10.33 2.93
C HIS A 127 -8.25 -11.01 4.30
N THR A 128 -8.21 -10.24 5.39
CA THR A 128 -8.14 -10.75 6.77
C THR A 128 -9.34 -10.36 7.63
N GLY A 129 -10.00 -9.24 7.31
CA GLY A 129 -10.92 -8.53 8.18
C GLY A 129 -12.25 -9.24 8.47
N GLY A 130 -12.65 -10.22 7.67
CA GLY A 130 -13.87 -11.00 7.89
C GLY A 130 -13.67 -12.41 8.46
N ALA A 131 -12.48 -12.74 8.94
CA ALA A 131 -12.13 -14.10 9.40
C ALA A 131 -13.08 -14.69 10.45
N SER A 132 -13.57 -13.87 11.39
CA SER A 132 -14.49 -14.32 12.44
C SER A 132 -15.83 -14.87 11.91
N ALA A 133 -16.22 -14.58 10.66
CA ALA A 133 -17.41 -15.16 10.04
C ALA A 133 -17.16 -16.58 9.50
N TRP A 134 -15.90 -16.93 9.23
CA TRP A 134 -15.50 -18.19 8.63
C TRP A 134 -15.04 -19.23 9.63
N VAL A 135 -14.40 -18.79 10.72
CA VAL A 135 -13.78 -19.66 11.73
C VAL A 135 -14.82 -20.36 12.59
N GLU A 136 -14.62 -21.67 12.75
CA GLU A 136 -15.40 -22.60 13.56
C GLU A 136 -14.43 -23.33 14.53
N PRO A 137 -14.92 -24.06 15.56
CA PRO A 137 -14.05 -24.85 16.42
C PRO A 137 -13.16 -25.82 15.62
N GLY A 138 -11.84 -25.67 15.75
CA GLY A 138 -10.86 -26.48 15.04
C GLY A 138 -10.45 -25.96 13.65
N THR A 139 -10.96 -24.82 13.19
CA THR A 139 -10.47 -24.16 11.96
C THR A 139 -9.04 -23.66 12.16
N GLU A 140 -8.15 -24.02 11.24
CA GLU A 140 -6.79 -23.47 11.20
C GLU A 140 -6.74 -22.17 10.39
N ILE A 141 -5.88 -21.23 10.78
CA ILE A 141 -5.63 -19.99 10.04
C ILE A 141 -4.16 -19.99 9.63
N TRP A 142 -3.91 -20.07 8.33
CA TRP A 142 -2.60 -20.20 7.72
C TRP A 142 -2.14 -18.88 7.09
N ALA A 143 -0.88 -18.53 7.31
CA ALA A 143 -0.22 -17.38 6.72
C ALA A 143 1.31 -17.56 6.73
N THR A 144 2.04 -16.64 6.10
CA THR A 144 3.49 -16.56 6.32
C THR A 144 3.81 -16.11 7.75
N GLU A 145 5.01 -16.41 8.23
CA GLU A 145 5.51 -15.92 9.53
C GLU A 145 5.52 -14.39 9.62
N ALA A 146 5.81 -13.71 8.50
CA ALA A 146 5.88 -12.25 8.41
C ALA A 146 4.52 -11.54 8.57
N LEU A 147 3.39 -12.26 8.42
CA LEU A 147 2.06 -11.63 8.38
C LEU A 147 1.76 -10.80 9.64
N SER A 148 2.10 -11.32 10.82
CA SER A 148 1.72 -10.67 12.08
C SER A 148 2.39 -9.31 12.23
N GLU A 149 3.68 -9.18 11.89
CA GLU A 149 4.41 -7.92 11.96
C GLU A 149 3.81 -6.88 10.99
N HIS A 150 3.55 -7.30 9.74
CA HIS A 150 2.96 -6.43 8.73
C HIS A 150 1.52 -6.01 9.06
N PHE A 151 0.72 -6.92 9.62
CA PHE A 151 -0.62 -6.63 10.09
C PHE A 151 -0.61 -5.61 11.23
N ILE A 152 0.25 -5.82 12.24
CA ILE A 152 0.35 -4.93 13.42
C ILE A 152 0.79 -3.51 13.02
N LYS A 153 1.64 -3.37 11.99
CA LYS A 153 2.08 -2.06 11.50
C LYS A 153 0.91 -1.11 11.16
N GLN A 154 -0.23 -1.65 10.75
CA GLN A 154 -1.43 -0.87 10.43
C GLN A 154 -2.00 -0.11 11.66
N TYR A 155 -1.61 -0.52 12.87
CA TYR A 155 -1.94 0.13 14.14
C TYR A 155 -0.80 1.01 14.69
N GLY A 156 0.25 1.25 13.90
CA GLY A 156 1.43 2.01 14.28
C GLY A 156 1.31 3.54 14.15
N GLU A 157 2.46 4.22 14.20
CA GLU A 157 2.59 5.68 14.34
C GLU A 157 1.91 6.49 13.22
N PHE A 158 1.89 5.96 11.99
CA PHE A 158 1.34 6.67 10.83
C PHE A 158 -0.15 6.40 10.58
N ARG A 159 -0.84 5.65 11.44
CA ARG A 159 -2.25 5.25 11.26
C ARG A 159 -3.16 6.42 10.86
N THR A 160 -3.10 7.55 11.57
CA THR A 160 -3.96 8.71 11.30
C THR A 160 -3.75 9.26 9.89
N ALA A 161 -2.48 9.37 9.45
CA ALA A 161 -2.15 9.84 8.12
C ALA A 161 -2.61 8.85 7.05
N GLU A 162 -2.37 7.55 7.27
CA GLU A 162 -2.79 6.49 6.35
C GLU A 162 -4.32 6.43 6.21
N THR A 163 -5.08 6.54 7.31
CA THR A 163 -6.55 6.55 7.27
C THR A 163 -7.07 7.79 6.53
N ARG A 164 -6.50 8.98 6.79
CA ARG A 164 -6.88 10.22 6.09
C ARG A 164 -6.63 10.14 4.59
N ARG A 165 -5.45 9.67 4.20
CA ARG A 165 -5.09 9.52 2.79
C ARG A 165 -5.86 8.36 2.13
N GLY A 166 -6.20 7.33 2.89
CA GLY A 166 -7.06 6.23 2.45
C GLY A 166 -8.48 6.67 2.12
N ALA A 167 -9.07 7.54 2.94
CA ALA A 167 -10.36 8.18 2.65
C ALA A 167 -10.32 8.98 1.32
N GLY A 168 -9.19 9.65 1.07
CA GLY A 168 -8.88 10.25 -0.23
C GLY A 168 -8.87 9.21 -1.35
N GLN A 169 -7.98 8.22 -1.27
CA GLN A 169 -7.79 7.20 -2.29
C GLN A 169 -9.09 6.50 -2.71
N TYR A 170 -9.94 6.16 -1.75
CA TYR A 170 -11.17 5.41 -2.01
C TYR A 170 -12.43 6.28 -2.15
N GLY A 171 -12.29 7.61 -2.07
CA GLY A 171 -13.39 8.57 -2.21
C GLY A 171 -14.50 8.34 -1.19
N ALA A 172 -14.18 8.45 0.11
CA ALA A 172 -15.07 8.08 1.21
C ALA A 172 -16.46 8.75 1.18
N HIS A 173 -16.54 9.98 0.69
CA HIS A 173 -17.79 10.76 0.63
C HIS A 173 -18.29 10.98 -0.80
N ILE A 174 -17.73 10.24 -1.76
CA ILE A 174 -18.03 10.42 -3.18
C ILE A 174 -19.13 9.46 -3.60
N GLU A 175 -20.07 9.94 -4.42
CA GLU A 175 -21.17 9.13 -4.94
C GLU A 175 -20.69 8.07 -5.94
N GLU A 176 -21.40 6.94 -6.00
CA GLU A 176 -21.07 5.81 -6.86
C GLU A 176 -21.05 6.16 -8.35
N ALA A 177 -21.94 7.05 -8.81
CA ALA A 177 -21.95 7.52 -10.19
C ALA A 177 -20.62 8.18 -10.61
N SER A 178 -19.93 8.81 -9.65
CA SER A 178 -18.64 9.46 -9.88
C SER A 178 -17.45 8.53 -9.70
N LEU A 179 -17.56 7.51 -8.83
CA LEU A 179 -16.52 6.51 -8.58
C LEU A 179 -17.17 5.13 -8.41
N PRO A 180 -17.45 4.40 -9.50
CA PRO A 180 -18.33 3.22 -9.47
C PRO A 180 -17.72 2.00 -8.79
N CYS A 181 -16.40 1.88 -8.77
CA CYS A 181 -15.68 0.80 -8.11
C CYS A 181 -14.24 1.22 -7.79
N CYS A 182 -13.48 0.33 -7.14
CA CYS A 182 -12.07 0.54 -6.81
C CYS A 182 -11.11 -0.03 -7.88
N THR A 183 -11.57 -0.28 -9.11
CA THR A 183 -10.85 -0.98 -10.20
C THR A 183 -10.60 -2.47 -9.95
N ILE A 184 -10.07 -2.79 -8.77
CA ILE A 184 -9.70 -4.14 -8.36
C ILE A 184 -10.86 -4.90 -7.69
N GLY A 185 -11.91 -4.18 -7.29
CA GLY A 185 -13.10 -4.77 -6.69
C GLY A 185 -14.18 -3.74 -6.39
N ARG A 186 -15.17 -4.16 -5.60
CA ARG A 186 -16.27 -3.30 -5.15
C ARG A 186 -15.72 -2.09 -4.39
N ARG A 187 -16.47 -0.99 -4.38
CA ARG A 187 -16.18 0.14 -3.49
C ARG A 187 -16.06 -0.34 -2.04
N LEU A 188 -15.10 0.26 -1.34
CA LEU A 188 -14.89 0.01 0.07
C LEU A 188 -16.15 0.36 0.88
N ASP A 189 -16.55 -0.56 1.76
CA ASP A 189 -17.61 -0.33 2.72
C ASP A 189 -17.02 0.21 4.02
N PHE A 190 -16.86 1.54 4.07
CA PHE A 190 -16.25 2.23 5.20
C PHE A 190 -16.97 2.00 6.53
N GLU A 191 -18.30 1.83 6.51
CA GLU A 191 -19.07 1.58 7.73
C GLU A 191 -18.77 0.18 8.26
N SER A 192 -18.82 -0.84 7.39
CA SER A 192 -18.48 -2.21 7.80
C SER A 192 -17.01 -2.34 8.22
N ALA A 193 -16.11 -1.53 7.65
CA ALA A 193 -14.68 -1.49 7.97
C ALA A 193 -14.38 -1.06 9.41
N LEU A 194 -15.32 -0.41 10.10
CA LEU A 194 -15.13 0.06 11.47
C LEU A 194 -15.00 -1.09 12.48
N VAL A 195 -15.48 -2.27 12.11
CA VAL A 195 -15.42 -3.49 12.91
C VAL A 195 -14.59 -4.53 12.16
N THR A 196 -13.38 -4.79 12.66
CA THR A 196 -12.55 -5.89 12.16
C THR A 196 -12.89 -7.19 12.88
N GLY A 197 -13.13 -8.24 12.09
CA GLY A 197 -13.17 -9.64 12.50
C GLY A 197 -11.87 -10.38 12.21
N ALA A 198 -10.76 -9.66 12.00
CA ALA A 198 -9.46 -10.27 11.80
C ALA A 198 -9.04 -11.11 13.02
N LEU A 199 -8.48 -12.28 12.74
CA LEU A 199 -7.94 -13.21 13.72
C LEU A 199 -6.51 -13.55 13.31
N LEU A 200 -5.59 -13.63 14.27
CA LEU A 200 -4.21 -13.98 13.96
C LEU A 200 -4.07 -15.43 13.46
N PRO A 201 -3.04 -15.72 12.64
CA PRO A 201 -2.76 -17.08 12.21
C PRO A 201 -2.55 -18.03 13.40
N THR A 202 -3.09 -19.25 13.27
CA THR A 202 -2.82 -20.38 14.19
C THR A 202 -1.75 -21.32 13.67
N ARG A 203 -1.39 -21.17 12.39
CA ARG A 203 -0.31 -21.85 11.68
C ARG A 203 0.43 -20.83 10.85
N THR A 204 1.75 -20.83 10.95
CA THR A 204 2.62 -19.98 10.14
C THR A 204 3.71 -20.83 9.50
N PHE A 205 4.28 -20.33 8.39
CA PHE A 205 5.37 -20.98 7.70
C PHE A 205 6.28 -19.94 7.02
N SER A 206 7.48 -20.37 6.63
CA SER A 206 8.35 -19.64 5.71
C SER A 206 8.74 -20.54 4.53
N GLY A 207 8.90 -19.95 3.36
CA GLY A 207 9.27 -20.60 2.10
C GLY A 207 8.13 -21.40 1.47
N HIS A 208 7.78 -22.55 2.06
CA HIS A 208 6.80 -23.47 1.51
C HIS A 208 6.09 -24.29 2.60
N ALA A 209 4.78 -24.45 2.48
CA ALA A 209 3.98 -25.39 3.26
C ALA A 209 3.04 -26.19 2.36
N GLU A 210 2.63 -27.37 2.82
CA GLU A 210 1.67 -28.22 2.11
C GLU A 210 0.56 -28.66 3.07
N LEU A 211 -0.67 -28.60 2.59
CA LEU A 211 -1.87 -29.07 3.28
C LEU A 211 -2.53 -30.14 2.43
N THR A 212 -3.14 -31.12 3.09
CA THR A 212 -3.98 -32.11 2.42
C THR A 212 -5.27 -32.29 3.19
N PHE A 213 -6.39 -31.97 2.55
CA PHE A 213 -7.72 -32.17 3.12
C PHE A 213 -8.58 -32.94 2.13
N GLY A 214 -9.23 -34.01 2.60
CA GLY A 214 -10.14 -34.79 1.77
C GLY A 214 -9.56 -35.30 0.45
N GLY A 215 -8.25 -35.55 0.40
CA GLY A 215 -7.51 -35.99 -0.80
C GLY A 215 -7.03 -34.86 -1.73
N VAL A 216 -7.40 -33.60 -1.46
CA VAL A 216 -6.94 -32.42 -2.23
C VAL A 216 -5.65 -31.89 -1.62
N ARG A 217 -4.59 -31.87 -2.43
CA ARG A 217 -3.28 -31.31 -2.08
C ARG A 217 -3.25 -29.81 -2.39
N ILE A 218 -2.85 -29.00 -1.41
CA ILE A 218 -2.79 -27.54 -1.48
C ILE A 218 -1.38 -27.11 -1.06
N GLU A 219 -0.65 -26.45 -1.95
CA GLU A 219 0.67 -25.88 -1.67
C GLU A 219 0.54 -24.38 -1.35
N LEU A 220 1.20 -23.93 -0.29
CA LEU A 220 1.39 -22.52 0.04
C LEU A 220 2.85 -22.16 -0.20
N VAL A 221 3.10 -21.11 -0.96
CA VAL A 221 4.46 -20.68 -1.31
C VAL A 221 4.62 -19.21 -1.00
N GLU A 222 5.61 -18.88 -0.20
CA GLU A 222 5.97 -17.50 0.08
C GLU A 222 6.38 -16.78 -1.21
N ALA A 223 5.79 -15.61 -1.44
CA ALA A 223 5.82 -14.90 -2.71
C ALA A 223 5.66 -13.40 -2.48
N HIS A 224 6.73 -12.75 -2.02
CA HIS A 224 6.76 -11.31 -1.77
C HIS A 224 6.42 -10.51 -3.03
N GLY A 225 5.68 -9.42 -2.88
CA GLY A 225 5.40 -8.51 -3.98
C GLY A 225 4.52 -7.35 -3.59
N GLU A 226 3.20 -7.53 -3.56
CA GLU A 226 2.30 -6.51 -3.02
C GLU A 226 2.71 -6.22 -1.57
N THR A 227 2.73 -7.20 -0.69
CA THR A 227 3.40 -7.04 0.61
C THR A 227 4.64 -7.92 0.74
N HIS A 228 5.40 -7.69 1.80
CA HIS A 228 6.51 -8.58 2.14
C HIS A 228 6.02 -9.87 2.80
N ASP A 229 4.79 -9.94 3.31
CA ASP A 229 4.26 -11.16 3.94
C ASP A 229 3.44 -12.04 3.01
N GLN A 230 3.45 -11.74 1.71
CA GLN A 230 2.54 -12.37 0.76
C GLN A 230 2.92 -13.82 0.39
N LEU A 231 1.92 -14.64 0.11
CA LEU A 231 2.03 -15.98 -0.48
C LEU A 231 1.17 -16.14 -1.75
N PHE A 232 1.44 -17.19 -2.53
CA PHE A 232 0.48 -17.75 -3.47
C PHE A 232 0.05 -19.17 -3.07
N VAL A 233 -1.15 -19.57 -3.48
CA VAL A 233 -1.69 -20.92 -3.28
C VAL A 233 -1.67 -21.69 -4.60
N TRP A 234 -1.27 -22.95 -4.58
CA TRP A 234 -1.17 -23.80 -5.78
C TRP A 234 -1.82 -25.17 -5.56
N LEU A 235 -2.73 -25.53 -6.46
CA LEU A 235 -3.37 -26.86 -6.50
C LEU A 235 -2.80 -27.61 -7.72
N PRO A 236 -1.82 -28.51 -7.53
CA PRO A 236 -1.08 -29.12 -8.63
C PRO A 236 -1.94 -30.01 -9.53
N ALA A 237 -2.89 -30.76 -8.94
CA ALA A 237 -3.73 -31.71 -9.69
C ALA A 237 -4.65 -31.02 -10.69
N GLU A 238 -5.22 -29.87 -10.32
CA GLU A 238 -6.14 -29.08 -11.15
C GLU A 238 -5.45 -27.90 -11.86
N ARG A 239 -4.15 -27.73 -11.61
CA ARG A 239 -3.32 -26.64 -12.15
C ARG A 239 -3.89 -25.24 -11.89
N VAL A 240 -4.45 -25.03 -10.69
CA VAL A 240 -5.04 -23.76 -10.25
C VAL A 240 -4.04 -23.00 -9.39
N LEU A 241 -3.72 -21.77 -9.78
CA LEU A 241 -2.84 -20.85 -9.03
C LEU A 241 -3.62 -19.64 -8.53
N MET A 242 -3.52 -19.36 -7.24
CA MET A 242 -4.12 -18.19 -6.59
C MET A 242 -2.98 -17.23 -6.19
N PRO A 243 -2.72 -16.16 -6.96
CA PRO A 243 -1.53 -15.32 -6.81
C PRO A 243 -1.60 -14.33 -5.64
N GLY A 244 -2.70 -14.29 -4.88
CA GLY A 244 -3.04 -13.15 -4.03
C GLY A 244 -3.12 -11.89 -4.89
N ASP A 245 -2.47 -10.83 -4.42
CA ASP A 245 -2.42 -9.53 -5.09
C ASP A 245 -1.19 -9.33 -5.98
N ASN A 246 -0.37 -10.37 -6.17
CA ASN A 246 0.78 -10.27 -7.06
C ASN A 246 0.34 -10.22 -8.54
N TYR A 247 -0.93 -10.51 -8.80
CA TYR A 247 -1.58 -10.29 -10.09
C TYR A 247 -3.05 -9.89 -9.88
N TYR A 248 -3.49 -8.87 -10.60
CA TYR A 248 -4.90 -8.51 -10.82
C TYR A 248 -5.01 -7.73 -12.14
N HIS A 249 -6.21 -7.58 -12.70
CA HIS A 249 -6.43 -6.93 -14.00
C HIS A 249 -6.33 -5.39 -13.93
N ALA A 250 -5.15 -4.86 -13.57
CA ALA A 250 -4.76 -3.45 -13.66
C ALA A 250 -3.24 -3.32 -13.49
N PHE A 251 -2.65 -2.19 -13.90
CA PHE A 251 -1.24 -1.91 -13.59
C PHE A 251 -0.99 -1.98 -12.07
N PRO A 252 0.08 -2.68 -11.62
CA PRO A 252 0.34 -2.94 -10.21
C PRO A 252 0.58 -1.65 -9.42
N ASN A 253 0.08 -1.63 -8.19
CA ASN A 253 0.28 -0.54 -7.26
C ASN A 253 1.65 -0.65 -6.55
N LEU A 254 2.74 -0.37 -7.26
CA LEU A 254 4.10 -0.40 -6.70
C LEU A 254 4.34 0.67 -5.62
N TYR A 255 3.40 1.61 -5.46
CA TYR A 255 3.26 2.44 -4.28
C TYR A 255 1.83 2.95 -4.13
N THR A 256 1.22 2.65 -2.99
CA THR A 256 -0.12 3.14 -2.67
C THR A 256 -0.08 4.60 -2.23
N ILE A 257 -0.92 5.45 -2.84
CA ILE A 257 -0.96 6.89 -2.55
C ILE A 257 -1.54 7.20 -1.16
N ARG A 258 -2.17 6.22 -0.47
CA ARG A 258 -2.46 6.35 0.97
C ARG A 258 -1.21 6.34 1.86
N GLY A 259 -0.07 5.85 1.34
CA GLY A 259 1.18 5.67 2.06
C GLY A 259 1.27 4.30 2.73
N THR A 260 2.38 3.59 2.49
CA THR A 260 2.79 2.37 3.20
C THR A 260 4.31 2.21 3.11
N SER A 261 4.85 1.11 3.63
CA SER A 261 6.25 0.73 3.38
C SER A 261 6.53 0.61 1.88
N PRO A 262 7.79 0.78 1.46
CA PRO A 262 8.25 0.37 0.13
C PRO A 262 7.74 -1.02 -0.26
N ARG A 263 7.29 -1.20 -1.50
CA ARG A 263 6.97 -2.53 -2.05
C ARG A 263 8.29 -3.23 -2.44
N PRO A 264 8.48 -4.53 -2.18
CA PRO A 264 9.69 -5.27 -2.58
C PRO A 264 9.67 -5.61 -4.08
N VAL A 265 9.92 -4.60 -4.94
CA VAL A 265 9.74 -4.69 -6.39
C VAL A 265 10.56 -5.82 -7.05
N ASP A 266 11.83 -5.98 -6.67
CA ASP A 266 12.67 -7.04 -7.23
C ASP A 266 12.15 -8.44 -6.81
N ALA A 267 11.67 -8.59 -5.57
CA ALA A 267 11.06 -9.84 -5.11
C ALA A 267 9.69 -10.12 -5.77
N TRP A 268 8.91 -9.09 -6.11
CA TRP A 268 7.68 -9.24 -6.89
C TRP A 268 7.97 -9.86 -8.26
N ILE A 269 9.03 -9.42 -8.93
CA ILE A 269 9.46 -9.98 -10.21
C ILE A 269 9.80 -11.47 -10.05
N ASP A 270 10.55 -11.83 -9.00
CA ASP A 270 10.92 -13.22 -8.72
C ASP A 270 9.69 -14.09 -8.42
N SER A 271 8.72 -13.57 -7.66
CA SER A 271 7.44 -14.22 -7.36
C SER A 271 6.62 -14.50 -8.61
N LEU A 272 6.55 -13.56 -9.55
CA LEU A 272 5.89 -13.76 -10.84
C LEU A 272 6.58 -14.85 -11.67
N ASP A 273 7.91 -14.93 -11.62
CA ASP A 273 8.67 -15.98 -12.29
C ASP A 273 8.45 -17.36 -11.64
N LEU A 274 8.27 -17.43 -10.31
CA LEU A 274 7.86 -18.65 -9.61
C LEU A 274 6.47 -19.13 -10.07
N MET A 275 5.50 -18.21 -10.19
CA MET A 275 4.15 -18.54 -10.67
C MET A 275 4.17 -19.01 -12.14
N ARG A 276 4.94 -18.36 -13.01
CA ARG A 276 5.10 -18.74 -14.42
C ARG A 276 5.67 -20.15 -14.58
N ARG A 277 6.62 -20.53 -13.72
CA ARG A 277 7.20 -21.89 -13.71
C ARG A 277 6.18 -22.99 -13.40
N ARG A 278 5.05 -22.68 -12.74
CA ARG A 278 3.97 -23.65 -12.50
C ARG A 278 3.13 -23.94 -13.75
N ALA A 279 3.16 -23.02 -14.73
CA ALA A 279 2.38 -23.08 -15.97
C ALA A 279 0.87 -23.37 -15.73
N PRO A 280 0.19 -22.59 -14.87
CA PRO A 280 -1.20 -22.83 -14.49
C PRO A 280 -2.16 -22.92 -15.68
N GLU A 281 -3.24 -23.67 -15.52
CA GLU A 281 -4.39 -23.66 -16.46
C GLU A 281 -5.50 -22.70 -16.00
N HIS A 282 -5.51 -22.39 -14.71
CA HIS A 282 -6.39 -21.41 -14.08
C HIS A 282 -5.57 -20.47 -13.17
N LEU A 283 -5.75 -19.15 -13.33
CA LEU A 283 -5.22 -18.13 -12.44
C LEU A 283 -6.39 -17.44 -11.74
N VAL A 284 -6.42 -17.49 -10.41
CA VAL A 284 -7.56 -17.07 -9.59
C VAL A 284 -7.10 -15.98 -8.60
N PRO A 285 -7.02 -14.72 -9.03
CA PRO A 285 -6.57 -13.62 -8.20
C PRO A 285 -7.58 -13.26 -7.09
N SER A 286 -7.06 -12.71 -5.98
CA SER A 286 -7.86 -12.18 -4.88
C SER A 286 -8.60 -10.88 -5.25
N HIS A 287 -8.41 -10.38 -6.47
CA HIS A 287 -9.12 -9.24 -7.04
C HIS A 287 -9.44 -9.48 -8.51
N THR A 288 -10.46 -8.81 -9.04
CA THR A 288 -10.85 -8.90 -10.47
C THR A 288 -11.28 -10.32 -10.89
N VAL A 289 -11.02 -10.74 -12.14
CA VAL A 289 -11.54 -11.99 -12.73
C VAL A 289 -10.48 -13.07 -12.85
N ALA A 290 -10.91 -14.34 -12.83
CA ALA A 290 -10.06 -15.47 -13.13
C ALA A 290 -9.63 -15.48 -14.60
N LEU A 291 -8.43 -16.00 -14.86
CA LEU A 291 -7.95 -16.29 -16.21
C LEU A 291 -7.89 -17.79 -16.42
N HIS A 292 -8.19 -18.21 -17.65
CA HIS A 292 -8.19 -19.61 -18.06
C HIS A 292 -7.27 -19.79 -19.27
N GLY A 293 -6.75 -21.01 -19.41
CA GLY A 293 -5.89 -21.41 -20.52
C GLY A 293 -4.43 -21.05 -20.30
N ARG A 294 -3.58 -22.08 -20.33
CA ARG A 294 -2.15 -21.98 -20.03
C ARG A 294 -1.43 -20.87 -20.81
N GLU A 295 -1.68 -20.75 -22.11
CA GLU A 295 -0.98 -19.76 -22.96
C GLU A 295 -1.42 -18.32 -22.65
N ASN A 296 -2.71 -18.11 -22.43
CA ASN A 296 -3.25 -16.82 -22.03
C ASN A 296 -2.65 -16.38 -20.68
N ILE A 297 -2.64 -17.27 -19.69
CA ILE A 297 -2.09 -16.98 -18.36
C ILE A 297 -0.59 -16.71 -18.41
N LEU A 298 0.19 -17.53 -19.13
CA LEU A 298 1.62 -17.30 -19.28
C LEU A 298 1.90 -15.97 -19.98
N GLY A 299 1.11 -15.60 -20.98
CA GLY A 299 1.18 -14.29 -21.64
C GLY A 299 0.89 -13.15 -20.67
N ALA A 300 -0.20 -13.25 -19.89
CA ALA A 300 -0.60 -12.25 -18.92
C ALA A 300 0.47 -12.04 -17.82
N LEU A 301 0.92 -13.12 -17.17
CA LEU A 301 1.97 -13.06 -16.16
C LEU A 301 3.29 -12.52 -16.72
N THR A 302 3.65 -12.87 -17.96
CA THR A 302 4.86 -12.35 -18.62
C THR A 302 4.76 -10.84 -18.82
N ARG A 303 3.65 -10.34 -19.38
CA ARG A 303 3.48 -8.90 -19.61
C ARG A 303 3.39 -8.11 -18.28
N TYR A 304 2.75 -8.66 -17.26
CA TYR A 304 2.67 -8.06 -15.92
C TYR A 304 4.06 -7.90 -15.30
N ARG A 305 4.84 -8.99 -15.32
CA ARG A 305 6.23 -9.02 -14.84
C ARG A 305 7.14 -8.06 -15.63
N ASP A 306 6.99 -8.02 -16.95
CA ASP A 306 7.76 -7.13 -17.81
C ASP A 306 7.40 -5.65 -17.58
N ALA A 307 6.14 -5.33 -17.29
CA ALA A 307 5.72 -3.98 -16.93
C ALA A 307 6.44 -3.48 -15.66
N ILE A 308 6.47 -4.32 -14.62
CA ILE A 308 7.14 -4.00 -13.35
C ILE A 308 8.64 -3.81 -13.57
N GLN A 309 9.31 -4.80 -14.18
CA GLN A 309 10.75 -4.72 -14.41
C GLN A 309 11.09 -3.52 -15.31
N TRP A 310 10.29 -3.23 -16.33
CA TRP A 310 10.55 -2.12 -17.22
C TRP A 310 10.62 -0.79 -16.46
N VAL A 311 9.62 -0.48 -15.62
CA VAL A 311 9.61 0.77 -14.83
C VAL A 311 10.83 0.81 -13.90
N ARG A 312 11.10 -0.30 -13.18
CA ARG A 312 12.26 -0.44 -12.31
C ARG A 312 13.57 -0.16 -13.04
N ASP A 313 13.79 -0.78 -14.19
CA ASP A 313 15.04 -0.66 -14.96
C ASP A 313 15.18 0.71 -15.61
N ARG A 314 14.07 1.38 -15.98
CA ARG A 314 14.12 2.77 -16.48
C ARG A 314 14.44 3.77 -15.37
N VAL A 315 13.94 3.55 -14.16
CA VAL A 315 14.33 4.35 -12.99
C VAL A 315 15.82 4.19 -12.71
N VAL A 316 16.32 2.96 -12.61
CA VAL A 316 17.74 2.70 -12.34
C VAL A 316 18.63 3.30 -13.43
N ALA A 317 18.27 3.11 -14.71
CA ALA A 317 19.05 3.66 -15.81
C ALA A 317 19.06 5.20 -15.82
N GLY A 318 17.91 5.85 -15.56
CA GLY A 318 17.82 7.31 -15.51
C GLY A 318 18.59 7.90 -14.34
N ALA A 319 18.46 7.29 -13.16
CA ALA A 319 19.18 7.72 -11.96
C ALA A 319 20.70 7.61 -12.14
N ASN A 320 21.19 6.47 -12.65
CA ASN A 320 22.62 6.29 -12.95
C ASN A 320 23.13 7.22 -14.06
N ALA A 321 22.24 7.73 -14.92
CA ALA A 321 22.57 8.74 -15.92
C ALA A 321 22.55 10.18 -15.35
N GLY A 322 22.27 10.36 -14.06
CA GLY A 322 22.20 11.66 -13.40
C GLY A 322 20.94 12.47 -13.77
N MET A 323 19.87 11.81 -14.22
CA MET A 323 18.62 12.50 -14.50
C MET A 323 17.96 12.97 -13.20
N ARG A 324 17.51 14.22 -13.17
CA ARG A 324 16.67 14.76 -12.09
C ARG A 324 15.37 13.97 -11.98
N LEU A 325 14.85 13.80 -10.76
CA LEU A 325 13.74 12.89 -10.46
C LEU A 325 12.51 13.17 -11.33
N GLU A 326 12.07 14.42 -11.42
CA GLU A 326 10.86 14.76 -12.16
C GLU A 326 11.03 14.53 -13.68
N ALA A 327 12.20 14.86 -14.24
CA ALA A 327 12.50 14.60 -15.65
C ALA A 327 12.64 13.09 -15.96
N LEU A 328 13.25 12.35 -15.03
CA LEU A 328 13.32 10.88 -15.08
C LEU A 328 11.91 10.31 -15.10
N VAL A 329 11.06 10.70 -14.15
CA VAL A 329 9.69 10.23 -14.06
C VAL A 329 8.94 10.57 -15.33
N GLU A 330 9.02 11.79 -15.86
CA GLU A 330 8.37 12.17 -17.13
C GLU A 330 8.80 11.33 -18.32
N SER A 331 10.07 10.89 -18.35
CA SER A 331 10.63 10.12 -19.48
C SER A 331 10.13 8.68 -19.61
N ILE A 332 9.49 8.11 -18.58
CA ILE A 332 9.15 6.68 -18.54
C ILE A 332 7.76 6.42 -19.13
N GLY A 333 7.68 5.85 -20.32
CA GLY A 333 6.47 5.16 -20.81
C GLY A 333 6.65 3.64 -20.81
N LEU A 334 5.57 2.89 -21.01
CA LEU A 334 5.63 1.45 -21.20
C LEU A 334 5.89 1.11 -22.68
N PRO A 335 6.56 -0.01 -23.00
CA PRO A 335 6.68 -0.50 -24.37
C PRO A 335 5.31 -0.83 -24.97
N PRO A 336 5.08 -0.66 -26.29
CA PRO A 336 3.77 -0.87 -26.93
C PRO A 336 3.10 -2.20 -26.60
N ALA A 337 3.85 -3.30 -26.59
CA ALA A 337 3.33 -4.64 -26.29
C ALA A 337 2.76 -4.79 -24.87
N VAL A 338 3.18 -3.92 -23.95
CA VAL A 338 2.71 -3.87 -22.55
C VAL A 338 1.65 -2.77 -22.40
N ALA A 339 1.90 -1.60 -22.98
CA ALA A 339 1.05 -0.41 -22.88
C ALA A 339 -0.35 -0.62 -23.48
N SER A 340 -0.48 -1.49 -24.48
CA SER A 340 -1.76 -1.77 -25.13
C SER A 340 -2.59 -2.86 -24.45
N ASP A 341 -2.06 -3.54 -23.43
CA ASP A 341 -2.80 -4.60 -22.72
C ASP A 341 -3.81 -3.97 -21.75
N PRO A 342 -5.13 -4.20 -21.91
CA PRO A 342 -6.15 -3.71 -20.98
C PRO A 342 -5.92 -4.16 -19.53
N ALA A 343 -5.33 -5.34 -19.32
CA ALA A 343 -4.99 -5.87 -17.99
C ALA A 343 -3.88 -5.07 -17.28
N LEU A 344 -3.22 -4.17 -18.00
CA LEU A 344 -2.16 -3.29 -17.49
C LEU A 344 -2.53 -1.82 -17.65
N ALA A 345 -3.80 -1.51 -17.89
CA ALA A 345 -4.27 -0.14 -17.83
C ALA A 345 -3.98 0.44 -16.43
N PRO A 346 -3.47 1.69 -16.32
CA PRO A 346 -3.12 2.32 -15.05
C PRO A 346 -4.37 2.82 -14.30
N LEU A 347 -5.31 1.91 -14.06
CA LEU A 347 -6.59 2.15 -13.40
C LEU A 347 -6.50 2.05 -11.88
N TYR A 348 -5.42 1.48 -11.33
CA TYR A 348 -5.19 1.35 -9.88
C TYR A 348 -3.80 1.88 -9.50
N GLY A 349 -2.74 1.15 -9.86
CA GLY A 349 -1.38 1.68 -9.85
C GLY A 349 -1.11 2.61 -11.03
N GLN A 350 -0.03 3.38 -10.95
CA GLN A 350 0.39 4.29 -12.02
C GLN A 350 1.92 4.33 -12.17
N VAL A 351 2.40 4.45 -13.41
CA VAL A 351 3.83 4.36 -13.76
C VAL A 351 4.65 5.46 -13.07
N ASP A 352 4.15 6.69 -13.02
CA ASP A 352 4.85 7.84 -12.45
C ASP A 352 4.92 7.80 -10.92
N TRP A 353 3.87 7.31 -10.25
CA TRP A 353 3.90 7.06 -8.80
C TRP A 353 4.88 5.95 -8.46
N SER A 354 4.85 4.88 -9.26
CA SER A 354 5.76 3.75 -9.14
C SER A 354 7.22 4.17 -9.35
N ALA A 355 7.49 4.98 -10.37
CA ALA A 355 8.82 5.48 -10.67
C ALA A 355 9.37 6.34 -9.53
N ARG A 356 8.54 7.26 -8.99
CA ARG A 356 8.91 8.07 -7.82
C ARG A 356 9.23 7.18 -6.63
N ALA A 357 8.36 6.22 -6.32
CA ALA A 357 8.55 5.32 -5.20
C ALA A 357 9.82 4.48 -5.32
N ILE A 358 10.05 3.85 -6.48
CA ILE A 358 11.28 3.08 -6.72
C ILE A 358 12.51 3.96 -6.51
N TYR A 359 12.52 5.18 -7.08
CA TYR A 359 13.63 6.10 -6.88
C TYR A 359 13.81 6.44 -5.39
N THR A 360 12.76 6.90 -4.72
CA THR A 360 12.84 7.39 -3.33
C THR A 360 13.16 6.29 -2.34
N ASN A 361 12.75 5.05 -2.61
CA ASN A 361 13.03 3.92 -1.74
C ASN A 361 14.51 3.47 -1.82
N HIS A 362 15.18 3.71 -2.94
CA HIS A 362 16.59 3.36 -3.12
C HIS A 362 17.56 4.52 -2.87
N LEU A 363 17.19 5.74 -3.26
CA LEU A 363 18.09 6.91 -3.25
C LEU A 363 17.62 8.03 -2.32
N GLY A 364 16.43 7.90 -1.72
CA GLY A 364 15.84 8.94 -0.88
C GLY A 364 15.24 10.10 -1.69
N TRP A 365 15.01 11.21 -1.00
CA TRP A 365 14.34 12.39 -1.58
C TRP A 365 15.25 13.26 -2.46
N PHE A 366 16.58 13.16 -2.30
CA PHE A 366 17.55 14.04 -2.93
C PHE A 366 18.02 13.47 -4.28
N ASP A 367 17.76 14.19 -5.36
CA ASP A 367 18.10 13.76 -6.72
C ASP A 367 19.44 14.27 -7.23
N GLY A 368 20.25 14.88 -6.34
CA GLY A 368 21.53 15.49 -6.68
C GLY A 368 21.46 16.96 -7.06
N SER A 369 20.26 17.56 -7.18
CA SER A 369 20.09 18.98 -7.50
C SER A 369 20.45 19.87 -6.30
N PRO A 370 21.59 20.60 -6.29
CA PRO A 370 22.07 21.33 -5.11
C PRO A 370 21.10 22.42 -4.64
N GLU A 371 20.29 22.98 -5.54
CA GLU A 371 19.24 23.95 -5.20
C GLU A 371 18.12 23.38 -4.31
N ALA A 372 17.94 22.06 -4.30
CA ALA A 372 16.97 21.38 -3.45
C ALA A 372 17.50 21.11 -2.03
N LEU A 373 18.80 21.31 -1.77
CA LEU A 373 19.42 20.99 -0.48
C LEU A 373 19.10 22.05 0.59
N TYR A 374 19.04 23.31 0.19
CA TYR A 374 18.73 24.45 1.07
C TYR A 374 17.71 25.37 0.39
N PRO A 375 16.47 24.90 0.17
CA PRO A 375 15.48 25.67 -0.56
C PRO A 375 15.05 26.90 0.25
N LEU A 376 14.62 27.96 -0.46
CA LEU A 376 13.87 29.04 0.17
C LEU A 376 12.63 28.47 0.88
N ALA A 377 12.28 29.06 2.03
CA ALA A 377 11.02 28.75 2.70
C ALA A 377 9.86 28.87 1.71
N GLU A 378 8.93 27.91 1.75
CA GLU A 378 7.86 27.79 0.75
C GLU A 378 7.06 29.09 0.60
N ARG A 379 6.70 29.71 1.74
CA ARG A 379 5.97 30.98 1.77
C ARG A 379 6.73 32.13 1.11
N ASP A 380 8.03 32.23 1.35
CA ASP A 380 8.85 33.30 0.75
C ASP A 380 8.97 33.13 -0.76
N ARG A 381 9.20 31.89 -1.21
CA ARG A 381 9.26 31.55 -2.63
C ARG A 381 7.92 31.86 -3.32
N ALA A 382 6.81 31.43 -2.73
CA ALA A 382 5.47 31.68 -3.27
C ALA A 382 5.15 33.18 -3.34
N THR A 383 5.41 33.93 -2.25
CA THR A 383 5.17 35.39 -2.18
C THR A 383 5.93 36.13 -3.29
N ARG A 384 7.23 35.84 -3.45
CA ARG A 384 8.05 36.45 -4.51
C ARG A 384 7.57 36.06 -5.91
N THR A 385 7.17 34.80 -6.10
CA THR A 385 6.65 34.31 -7.38
C THR A 385 5.34 35.03 -7.76
N VAL A 386 4.39 35.12 -6.84
CA VAL A 386 3.12 35.84 -7.05
C VAL A 386 3.39 37.32 -7.38
N ALA A 387 4.33 37.97 -6.69
CA ALA A 387 4.71 39.35 -6.99
C ALA A 387 5.29 39.51 -8.41
N MET A 388 6.19 38.62 -8.84
CA MET A 388 6.75 38.63 -10.20
C MET A 388 5.68 38.37 -11.27
N MET A 389 4.66 37.58 -10.96
CA MET A 389 3.53 37.31 -11.86
C MET A 389 2.50 38.45 -11.91
N GLY A 390 2.72 39.55 -11.18
CA GLY A 390 1.87 40.74 -11.18
C GLY A 390 0.80 40.78 -10.09
N GLY A 391 0.98 40.01 -9.00
CA GLY A 391 0.14 40.06 -7.81
C GLY A 391 -1.08 39.14 -7.84
N ALA A 392 -1.76 39.04 -6.69
CA ALA A 392 -2.85 38.10 -6.46
C ALA A 392 -4.04 38.30 -7.43
N GLU A 393 -4.43 39.55 -7.69
CA GLU A 393 -5.57 39.86 -8.57
C GLU A 393 -5.32 39.41 -10.02
N ARG A 394 -4.08 39.57 -10.50
CA ARG A 394 -3.71 39.07 -11.83
C ARG A 394 -3.77 37.56 -11.89
N LEU A 395 -3.29 36.88 -10.85
CA LEU A 395 -3.40 35.42 -10.75
C LEU A 395 -4.87 34.98 -10.73
N TRP A 396 -5.73 35.64 -9.97
CA TRP A 396 -7.17 35.35 -9.94
C TRP A 396 -7.83 35.46 -11.32
N SER A 397 -7.50 36.52 -12.08
CA SER A 397 -8.00 36.65 -13.45
C SER A 397 -7.60 35.47 -14.34
N VAL A 398 -6.34 35.01 -14.23
CA VAL A 398 -5.85 33.85 -15.00
C VAL A 398 -6.48 32.54 -14.51
N ILE A 399 -6.63 32.37 -13.19
CA ILE A 399 -7.30 31.22 -12.58
C ILE A 399 -8.73 31.12 -13.13
N ASP A 400 -9.52 32.19 -13.03
CA ASP A 400 -10.93 32.20 -13.43
C ASP A 400 -11.09 31.87 -14.93
N ALA A 401 -10.15 32.33 -15.78
CA ALA A 401 -10.10 31.97 -17.20
C ALA A 401 -9.69 30.52 -17.45
N SER A 402 -8.85 29.93 -16.58
CA SER A 402 -8.28 28.59 -16.76
C SER A 402 -9.09 27.48 -16.09
N LEU A 403 -9.98 27.78 -15.15
CA LEU A 403 -10.69 26.78 -14.32
C LEU A 403 -11.33 25.63 -15.11
N ARG A 404 -11.84 25.91 -16.32
CA ARG A 404 -12.48 24.89 -17.18
C ARG A 404 -11.62 24.43 -18.35
N THR A 405 -10.68 25.25 -18.82
CA THR A 405 -9.89 24.98 -20.03
C THR A 405 -8.53 24.37 -19.72
N ASP A 406 -7.92 24.75 -18.60
CA ASP A 406 -6.67 24.21 -18.08
C ASP A 406 -6.73 24.11 -16.54
N PRO A 407 -7.51 23.14 -16.02
CA PRO A 407 -7.73 23.02 -14.58
C PRO A 407 -6.47 22.63 -13.81
N ARG A 408 -5.49 21.98 -14.46
CA ARG A 408 -4.20 21.64 -13.82
C ARG A 408 -3.37 22.91 -13.60
N TRP A 409 -3.35 23.80 -14.58
CA TRP A 409 -2.72 25.11 -14.42
C TRP A 409 -3.44 25.98 -13.38
N ALA A 410 -4.78 25.98 -13.37
CA ALA A 410 -5.56 26.67 -12.35
C ALA A 410 -5.21 26.18 -10.94
N LEU A 411 -5.09 24.85 -10.72
CA LEU A 411 -4.66 24.29 -9.45
C LEU A 411 -3.25 24.71 -9.04
N HIS A 412 -2.33 24.78 -10.00
CA HIS A 412 -0.97 25.27 -9.74
C HIS A 412 -0.98 26.72 -9.23
N LEU A 413 -1.71 27.61 -9.90
CA LEU A 413 -1.83 29.01 -9.49
C LEU A 413 -2.55 29.18 -8.15
N LEU A 414 -3.61 28.41 -7.91
CA LEU A 414 -4.29 28.37 -6.61
C LEU A 414 -3.33 27.92 -5.50
N THR A 415 -2.47 26.93 -5.77
CA THR A 415 -1.45 26.47 -4.82
C THR A 415 -0.47 27.60 -4.48
N LEU A 416 0.00 28.37 -5.47
CA LEU A 416 0.86 29.53 -5.22
C LEU A 416 0.19 30.59 -4.31
N LEU A 417 -1.10 30.87 -4.52
CA LEU A 417 -1.83 31.80 -3.66
C LEU A 417 -1.96 31.29 -2.21
N ARG A 418 -2.22 30.00 -2.03
CA ARG A 418 -2.25 29.35 -0.71
C ARG A 418 -0.91 29.46 -0.02
N ASP A 419 0.16 29.06 -0.69
CA ASP A 419 1.50 29.00 -0.12
C ASP A 419 2.04 30.40 0.21
N ALA A 420 1.63 31.43 -0.54
CA ALA A 420 1.93 32.83 -0.23
C ALA A 420 1.13 33.38 0.98
N GLY A 421 0.15 32.64 1.50
CA GLY A 421 -0.76 33.11 2.55
C GLY A 421 -1.79 34.12 2.04
N LEU A 422 -2.12 34.08 0.76
CA LEU A 422 -3.05 34.99 0.06
C LEU A 422 -4.39 34.31 -0.27
N ALA A 423 -4.67 33.17 0.38
CA ALA A 423 -5.90 32.41 0.20
C ALA A 423 -6.54 32.08 1.55
N ALA A 424 -7.87 32.12 1.59
CA ALA A 424 -8.66 31.57 2.69
C ALA A 424 -9.05 30.13 2.35
N GLU A 425 -8.54 29.16 3.11
CA GLU A 425 -8.85 27.74 2.94
C GLU A 425 -10.16 27.31 3.60
N THR A 426 -10.83 28.23 4.32
CA THR A 426 -12.14 27.99 4.92
C THR A 426 -13.15 27.52 3.86
N PRO A 427 -13.92 26.46 4.13
CA PRO A 427 -14.90 25.95 3.19
C PRO A 427 -15.86 27.04 2.68
N GLY A 428 -16.17 26.99 1.39
CA GLY A 428 -17.06 27.96 0.74
C GLY A 428 -16.43 29.32 0.37
N GLN A 429 -15.18 29.59 0.77
CA GLN A 429 -14.47 30.79 0.32
C GLN A 429 -14.03 30.67 -1.15
N ARG A 430 -13.75 31.81 -1.80
CA ARG A 430 -13.40 31.90 -3.23
C ARG A 430 -12.34 30.86 -3.63
N TRP A 431 -11.26 30.78 -2.86
CA TRP A 431 -10.18 29.84 -3.14
C TRP A 431 -10.60 28.38 -2.97
N ALA A 432 -11.34 28.06 -1.91
CA ALA A 432 -11.80 26.70 -1.69
C ALA A 432 -12.75 26.24 -2.81
N LEU A 433 -13.68 27.10 -3.25
CA LEU A 433 -14.60 26.81 -4.36
C LEU A 433 -13.90 26.68 -5.72
N ALA A 434 -12.93 27.55 -6.01
CA ALA A 434 -12.14 27.47 -7.24
C ALA A 434 -11.27 26.19 -7.24
N SER A 435 -10.65 25.87 -6.11
CA SER A 435 -9.88 24.63 -5.92
C SER A 435 -10.74 23.39 -6.11
N ALA A 436 -11.93 23.34 -5.50
CA ALA A 436 -12.88 22.24 -5.70
C ALA A 436 -13.25 22.05 -7.17
N THR A 437 -13.60 23.15 -7.86
CA THR A 437 -14.00 23.13 -9.27
C THR A 437 -12.87 22.64 -10.18
N ALA A 438 -11.64 23.08 -9.93
CA ALA A 438 -10.48 22.64 -10.70
C ALA A 438 -10.14 21.16 -10.41
N LEU A 439 -10.21 20.70 -9.15
CA LEU A 439 -10.03 19.30 -8.77
C LEU A 439 -11.07 18.39 -9.46
N GLU A 440 -12.35 18.77 -9.44
CA GLU A 440 -13.44 18.05 -10.14
C GLU A 440 -13.19 18.00 -11.65
N SER A 441 -12.73 19.10 -12.24
CA SER A 441 -12.42 19.19 -13.67
C SER A 441 -11.22 18.30 -14.06
N VAL A 442 -10.18 18.23 -13.22
CA VAL A 442 -9.09 17.26 -13.43
C VAL A 442 -9.63 15.85 -13.27
N ALA A 443 -10.39 15.57 -12.20
CA ALA A 443 -10.95 14.25 -11.93
C ALA A 443 -11.78 13.74 -13.11
N ALA A 444 -12.58 14.60 -13.76
CA ALA A 444 -13.39 14.29 -14.94
C ALA A 444 -12.59 13.70 -16.13
N THR A 445 -11.26 13.85 -16.14
CA THR A 445 -10.37 13.29 -17.18
C THR A 445 -9.55 12.08 -16.73
N VAL A 446 -9.62 11.72 -15.44
CA VAL A 446 -8.79 10.66 -14.82
C VAL A 446 -9.62 9.41 -14.60
N GLY A 447 -9.16 8.30 -15.17
CA GLY A 447 -9.70 6.94 -15.00
C GLY A 447 -9.02 6.12 -13.91
N ASN A 448 -7.84 6.52 -13.43
CA ASN A 448 -7.24 5.87 -12.26
C ASN A 448 -8.16 6.06 -11.04
N SER A 449 -8.68 4.97 -10.47
CA SER A 449 -9.67 5.02 -9.39
C SER A 449 -9.12 5.72 -8.14
N ASN A 450 -7.88 5.41 -7.78
CA ASN A 450 -7.19 5.96 -6.61
C ASN A 450 -7.00 7.47 -6.76
N GLY A 451 -6.45 7.92 -7.89
CA GLY A 451 -6.21 9.34 -8.17
C GLY A 451 -7.52 10.11 -8.32
N ARG A 452 -8.51 9.53 -9.00
CA ARG A 452 -9.85 10.11 -9.16
C ARG A 452 -10.56 10.27 -7.82
N GLY A 453 -10.55 9.23 -6.98
CA GLY A 453 -11.09 9.28 -5.63
C GLY A 453 -10.44 10.41 -4.82
N TYR A 454 -9.11 10.51 -4.87
CA TYR A 454 -8.37 11.51 -4.10
C TYR A 454 -8.71 12.94 -4.52
N LEU A 455 -8.82 13.19 -5.82
CA LEU A 455 -9.21 14.50 -6.35
C LEU A 455 -10.63 14.89 -5.94
N LEU A 456 -11.58 13.97 -6.07
CA LEU A 456 -12.99 14.21 -5.73
C LEU A 456 -13.19 14.39 -4.23
N GLU A 457 -12.58 13.55 -3.40
CA GLU A 457 -12.63 13.67 -1.93
C GLU A 457 -12.00 14.99 -1.46
N SER A 458 -10.89 15.40 -2.10
CA SER A 458 -10.27 16.70 -1.82
C SER A 458 -11.21 17.85 -2.19
N ALA A 459 -11.90 17.77 -3.34
CA ALA A 459 -12.88 18.77 -3.75
C ALA A 459 -14.06 18.87 -2.77
N TYR A 460 -14.58 17.71 -2.34
CA TYR A 460 -15.61 17.62 -1.29
C TYR A 460 -15.15 18.34 -0.01
N GLY A 461 -13.93 18.05 0.46
CA GLY A 461 -13.36 18.71 1.63
C GLY A 461 -13.21 20.23 1.49
N ARG A 462 -12.92 20.74 0.29
CA ARG A 462 -12.89 22.20 0.04
C ARG A 462 -14.28 22.84 0.07
N ARG A 463 -15.33 22.11 -0.29
CA ARG A 463 -16.71 22.63 -0.28
C ARG A 463 -17.37 22.54 1.09
N HIS A 464 -17.14 21.44 1.80
CA HIS A 464 -17.91 21.07 3.00
C HIS A 464 -17.08 21.00 4.29
N GLY A 465 -15.76 21.16 4.18
CA GLY A 465 -14.84 20.85 5.27
C GLY A 465 -14.45 19.37 5.26
N VAL A 466 -13.29 19.07 5.83
CA VAL A 466 -12.77 17.71 5.91
C VAL A 466 -13.49 16.97 7.05
N PRO A 467 -14.24 15.89 6.78
CA PRO A 467 -14.94 15.15 7.83
C PRO A 467 -13.97 14.60 8.89
N PRO A 468 -14.36 14.46 10.15
CA PRO A 468 -13.53 13.78 11.14
C PRO A 468 -13.30 12.33 10.70
N LEU A 469 -12.12 11.79 11.01
CA LEU A 469 -11.90 10.36 10.79
C LEU A 469 -12.75 9.57 11.78
N PRO A 470 -13.46 8.53 11.36
CA PRO A 470 -14.02 7.59 12.31
C PRO A 470 -12.86 6.89 13.03
N THR A 471 -13.02 6.66 14.34
CA THR A 471 -12.06 5.89 15.14
C THR A 471 -12.42 4.41 15.02
N PRO A 472 -11.64 3.59 14.29
CA PRO A 472 -11.93 2.17 14.17
C PRO A 472 -11.81 1.52 15.55
N ARG A 473 -12.72 0.60 15.88
CA ARG A 473 -12.62 -0.18 17.12
C ARG A 473 -11.95 -1.50 16.78
N ALA A 474 -10.66 -1.60 17.09
CA ALA A 474 -9.99 -2.90 17.08
C ALA A 474 -10.64 -3.80 18.13
N SER A 475 -10.86 -5.07 17.80
CA SER A 475 -11.35 -6.04 18.78
C SER A 475 -10.32 -6.23 19.89
N ALA A 476 -10.77 -6.60 21.09
CA ALA A 476 -9.86 -6.89 22.20
C ALA A 476 -8.81 -7.94 21.80
N ALA A 477 -9.22 -8.98 21.06
CA ALA A 477 -8.34 -10.04 20.56
C ALA A 477 -7.20 -9.53 19.65
N VAL A 478 -7.48 -8.53 18.80
CA VAL A 478 -6.46 -7.91 17.95
C VAL A 478 -5.56 -6.99 18.77
N LEU A 479 -6.15 -6.15 19.64
CA LEU A 479 -5.39 -5.25 20.51
C LEU A 479 -4.42 -6.03 21.40
N ASP A 480 -4.87 -7.13 22.00
CA ASP A 480 -4.06 -7.95 22.92
C ASP A 480 -2.76 -8.49 22.29
N ARG A 481 -2.66 -8.47 20.96
CA ARG A 481 -1.51 -8.94 20.21
C ARG A 481 -0.55 -7.83 19.78
N VAL A 482 -0.94 -6.56 19.92
CA VAL A 482 -0.06 -5.43 19.67
C VAL A 482 1.04 -5.43 20.75
N PRO A 483 2.33 -5.50 20.39
CA PRO A 483 3.41 -5.46 21.36
C PRO A 483 3.36 -4.17 22.17
N MET A 484 3.61 -4.26 23.48
CA MET A 484 3.58 -3.09 24.35
C MET A 484 4.65 -2.07 24.01
N ALA A 485 5.79 -2.51 23.46
CA ALA A 485 6.78 -1.61 22.88
C ALA A 485 6.19 -0.72 21.78
N THR A 486 5.35 -1.27 20.88
CA THR A 486 4.66 -0.50 19.83
C THR A 486 3.72 0.54 20.45
N VAL A 487 2.95 0.16 21.47
CA VAL A 487 2.04 1.09 22.19
C VAL A 487 2.82 2.26 22.79
N PHE A 488 3.95 1.99 23.45
CA PHE A 488 4.78 3.04 24.05
C PHE A 488 5.54 3.88 23.01
N HIS A 489 5.97 3.32 21.87
CA HIS A 489 6.54 4.10 20.77
C HIS A 489 5.51 5.04 20.13
N VAL A 490 4.27 4.56 19.92
CA VAL A 490 3.19 5.46 19.48
C VAL A 490 2.97 6.56 20.52
N MET A 491 2.95 6.25 21.81
CA MET A 491 2.87 7.26 22.88
C MET A 491 4.02 8.28 22.80
N ALA A 492 5.25 7.88 22.46
CA ALA A 492 6.38 8.79 22.28
C ALA A 492 6.13 9.83 21.19
N SER A 493 5.54 9.43 20.06
CA SER A 493 5.15 10.35 18.97
C SER A 493 4.05 11.36 19.35
N ARG A 494 3.38 11.14 20.49
CA ARG A 494 2.28 11.98 20.99
C ARG A 494 2.70 12.96 22.09
N LEU A 495 3.97 12.96 22.47
CA LEU A 495 4.51 13.92 23.43
C LEU A 495 4.33 15.35 22.91
N LEU A 496 3.86 16.25 23.78
CA LEU A 496 3.67 17.67 23.51
C LEU A 496 4.98 18.42 23.82
N PRO A 497 5.71 18.94 22.81
CA PRO A 497 6.99 19.60 23.02
C PRO A 497 6.89 20.80 23.98
N GLU A 498 5.80 21.56 23.90
CA GLU A 498 5.52 22.73 24.73
C GLU A 498 5.36 22.40 26.22
N LEU A 499 5.01 21.15 26.54
CA LEU A 499 4.88 20.66 27.91
C LEU A 499 6.08 19.81 28.34
N SER A 500 7.10 19.60 27.51
CA SER A 500 8.20 18.67 27.83
C SER A 500 9.60 19.31 27.76
N SER A 501 9.66 20.60 27.41
CA SER A 501 10.90 21.39 27.50
C SER A 501 11.40 21.51 28.94
N GLY A 502 12.68 21.21 29.17
CA GLY A 502 13.32 21.29 30.49
C GLY A 502 12.90 20.21 31.49
N VAL A 503 12.04 19.27 31.09
CA VAL A 503 11.60 18.15 31.92
C VAL A 503 12.65 17.03 31.91
N HIS A 504 12.94 16.46 33.09
CA HIS A 504 13.74 15.25 33.25
C HIS A 504 13.10 14.36 34.32
N GLU A 505 12.20 13.48 33.89
CA GLU A 505 11.40 12.64 34.78
C GLU A 505 11.17 11.25 34.17
N SER A 506 10.86 10.25 34.99
CA SER A 506 10.56 8.91 34.51
C SER A 506 9.36 8.27 35.22
N VAL A 507 8.72 7.34 34.52
CA VAL A 507 7.67 6.47 35.06
C VAL A 507 8.02 5.03 34.71
N ARG A 508 7.89 4.13 35.69
CA ARG A 508 8.07 2.69 35.49
C ARG A 508 6.71 2.04 35.29
N PHE A 509 6.60 1.14 34.32
CA PHE A 509 5.45 0.28 34.08
C PHE A 509 5.84 -1.17 34.34
N ASP A 510 5.08 -1.84 35.19
CA ASP A 510 5.17 -3.28 35.43
C ASP A 510 3.91 -3.96 34.90
N LEU A 511 4.07 -4.75 33.83
CA LEU A 511 2.99 -5.47 33.17
C LEU A 511 2.89 -6.89 33.76
N THR A 512 1.82 -7.16 34.50
CA THR A 512 1.72 -8.35 35.35
C THR A 512 1.46 -9.65 34.58
N ASP A 513 0.85 -9.56 33.41
CA ASP A 513 0.50 -10.68 32.53
C ASP A 513 1.63 -11.09 31.59
N SER A 514 2.38 -10.12 31.05
CA SER A 514 3.55 -10.39 30.21
C SER A 514 4.87 -10.51 31.00
N HIS A 515 4.86 -10.14 32.29
CA HIS A 515 6.05 -10.00 33.12
C HIS A 515 7.11 -9.04 32.53
N GLU A 516 6.67 -8.09 31.73
CA GLU A 516 7.54 -7.07 31.14
C GLU A 516 7.57 -5.82 32.02
N THR A 517 8.75 -5.22 32.13
CA THR A 517 8.93 -3.90 32.73
C THR A 517 9.32 -2.91 31.64
N PHE A 518 8.80 -1.68 31.73
CA PHE A 518 9.18 -0.57 30.86
C PHE A 518 9.51 0.67 31.68
N PHE A 519 10.55 1.40 31.29
CA PHE A 519 10.84 2.75 31.76
C PHE A 519 10.53 3.74 30.66
N LEU A 520 9.69 4.72 30.99
CA LEU A 520 9.34 5.83 30.14
C LEU A 520 9.99 7.08 30.71
N THR A 521 11.01 7.61 30.04
CA THR A 521 11.78 8.77 30.51
C THR A 521 11.57 9.96 29.59
N ILE A 522 11.04 11.07 30.12
CA ILE A 522 10.99 12.33 29.37
C ILE A 522 12.26 13.10 29.68
N ARG A 523 13.01 13.46 28.64
CA ARG A 523 14.20 14.31 28.72
C ARG A 523 14.38 15.08 27.42
N ASN A 524 14.74 16.37 27.50
CA ASN A 524 15.00 17.22 26.33
C ASN A 524 13.80 17.29 25.34
N GLY A 525 12.56 17.20 25.84
CA GLY A 525 11.38 17.14 24.97
C GLY A 525 11.22 15.83 24.19
N VAL A 526 11.89 14.76 24.61
CA VAL A 526 11.84 13.42 23.99
C VAL A 526 11.36 12.41 25.03
N LEU A 527 10.49 11.48 24.62
CA LEU A 527 10.18 10.28 25.40
C LEU A 527 11.10 9.14 24.97
N GLU A 528 11.94 8.69 25.88
CA GLU A 528 12.73 7.46 25.76
C GLU A 528 11.93 6.29 26.35
N VAL A 529 11.86 5.18 25.60
CA VAL A 529 11.19 3.94 26.00
C VAL A 529 12.24 2.85 26.15
N ALA A 530 12.44 2.34 27.35
CA ALA A 530 13.36 1.25 27.64
C ALA A 530 12.58 0.03 28.15
N LYS A 531 12.77 -1.13 27.52
CA LYS A 531 12.25 -2.41 28.00
C LYS A 531 13.26 -3.06 28.94
N GLY A 532 12.81 -3.56 30.08
CA GLY A 532 13.64 -4.17 31.11
C GLY A 532 14.14 -3.11 32.10
N ASP A 533 15.45 -3.04 32.26
CA ASP A 533 16.11 -2.14 33.21
C ASP A 533 16.12 -0.68 32.72
N ALA A 534 16.24 0.24 33.67
CA ALA A 534 16.45 1.65 33.37
C ALA A 534 17.80 1.86 32.65
N LEU A 535 17.81 2.77 31.68
CA LEU A 535 19.04 3.15 30.99
C LEU A 535 19.87 4.14 31.83
N PRO A 536 21.17 4.30 31.54
CA PRO A 536 21.98 5.35 32.18
C PRO A 536 21.35 6.75 32.01
N ASN A 537 21.36 7.54 33.08
CA ASN A 537 20.74 8.86 33.16
C ASN A 537 19.20 8.89 33.18
N THR A 538 18.54 7.74 33.36
CA THR A 538 17.14 7.70 33.80
C THR A 538 17.05 8.17 35.27
N PRO A 539 16.25 9.21 35.59
CA PRO A 539 16.04 9.63 36.96
C PRO A 539 15.19 8.57 37.69
N PRO A 540 15.20 8.53 39.04
CA PRO A 540 14.30 7.65 39.79
C PRO A 540 12.84 7.86 39.35
N PRO A 541 12.04 6.78 39.20
CA PRO A 541 10.68 6.91 38.72
C PRO A 541 9.83 7.70 39.70
N LEU A 542 9.11 8.71 39.19
CA LEU A 542 8.11 9.46 39.95
C LEU A 542 7.03 8.51 40.48
N ALA A 543 6.63 7.56 39.63
CA ALA A 543 5.65 6.53 39.97
C ALA A 543 5.97 5.19 39.31
N VAL A 544 5.48 4.13 39.93
CA VAL A 544 5.43 2.78 39.39
C VAL A 544 3.96 2.44 39.10
N VAL A 545 3.66 2.19 37.83
CA VAL A 545 2.35 1.78 37.33
C VAL A 545 2.34 0.26 37.20
N THR A 546 1.54 -0.43 38.02
CA THR A 546 1.31 -1.87 37.90
C THR A 546 -0.04 -2.10 37.22
N THR A 547 -0.05 -2.83 36.10
CA THR A 547 -1.26 -3.12 35.32
C THR A 547 -1.06 -4.36 34.44
N THR A 548 -2.06 -4.79 33.68
CA THR A 548 -1.88 -5.78 32.60
C THR A 548 -1.63 -5.08 31.27
N ALA A 549 -0.96 -5.74 30.33
CA ALA A 549 -0.82 -5.24 28.97
C ALA A 549 -2.18 -4.97 28.33
N SER A 550 -3.16 -5.86 28.53
CA SER A 550 -4.53 -5.67 28.03
C SER A 550 -5.21 -4.41 28.59
N ALA A 551 -5.15 -4.20 29.91
CA ALA A 551 -5.73 -3.03 30.55
C ALA A 551 -5.06 -1.73 30.07
N TRP A 552 -3.72 -1.71 29.97
CA TRP A 552 -3.02 -0.52 29.46
C TRP A 552 -3.33 -0.23 28.00
N ARG A 553 -3.41 -1.24 27.13
CA ARG A 553 -3.83 -1.05 25.73
C ARG A 553 -5.21 -0.42 25.66
N ARG A 554 -6.16 -0.89 26.48
CA ARG A 554 -7.50 -0.32 26.55
C ARG A 554 -7.52 1.13 27.02
N VAL A 555 -6.63 1.48 27.96
CA VAL A 555 -6.42 2.86 28.40
C VAL A 555 -5.84 3.70 27.28
N ALA A 556 -4.80 3.20 26.59
CA ALA A 556 -4.15 3.91 25.50
C ALA A 556 -5.11 4.13 24.30
N THR A 557 -6.02 3.19 24.02
CA THR A 557 -7.03 3.31 22.96
C THR A 557 -8.32 4.03 23.39
N ASP A 558 -8.36 4.68 24.55
CA ASP A 558 -9.53 5.37 25.12
C ASP A 558 -10.78 4.46 25.28
N THR A 559 -10.61 3.14 25.34
CA THR A 559 -11.70 2.18 25.61
C THR A 559 -11.92 1.93 27.10
N LEU A 560 -10.96 2.32 27.94
CA LEU A 560 -11.03 2.34 29.39
C LEU A 560 -10.44 3.67 29.88
N THR A 561 -11.16 4.45 30.68
CA THR A 561 -10.58 5.70 31.20
C THR A 561 -9.55 5.40 32.30
N PRO A 562 -8.48 6.19 32.45
CA PRO A 562 -7.51 6.00 33.54
C PRO A 562 -8.17 5.97 34.93
N ALA A 563 -9.16 6.83 35.17
CA ALA A 563 -9.90 6.86 36.44
C ALA A 563 -10.69 5.57 36.68
N ALA A 564 -11.35 5.01 35.65
CA ALA A 564 -12.05 3.74 35.74
C ALA A 564 -11.09 2.56 35.93
N ALA A 565 -9.92 2.58 35.28
CA ALA A 565 -8.87 1.57 35.47
C ALA A 565 -8.33 1.56 36.91
N VAL A 566 -8.15 2.76 37.52
CA VAL A 566 -7.76 2.88 38.93
C VAL A 566 -8.88 2.41 39.86
N ALA A 567 -10.12 2.85 39.62
CA ALA A 567 -11.25 2.50 40.47
C ALA A 567 -11.59 0.99 40.47
N SER A 568 -11.37 0.32 39.34
CA SER A 568 -11.56 -1.13 39.20
C SER A 568 -10.37 -1.97 39.70
N GLY A 569 -9.23 -1.34 39.99
CA GLY A 569 -8.00 -2.02 40.38
C GLY A 569 -7.20 -2.61 39.21
N GLU A 570 -7.64 -2.42 37.96
CA GLU A 570 -6.88 -2.84 36.75
C GLU A 570 -5.58 -2.04 36.57
N LEU A 571 -5.51 -0.83 37.15
CA LEU A 571 -4.33 0.02 37.14
C LEU A 571 -4.01 0.52 38.56
N ARG A 572 -2.82 0.19 39.06
CA ARG A 572 -2.35 0.62 40.39
C ARG A 572 -1.14 1.52 40.24
N ILE A 573 -1.16 2.67 40.90
CA ILE A 573 -0.07 3.65 40.88
C ILE A 573 0.55 3.69 42.28
N ALA A 574 1.86 3.50 42.38
CA ALA A 574 2.63 3.67 43.61
C ALA A 574 3.68 4.78 43.45
N GLY A 575 3.91 5.59 44.48
CA GLY A 575 4.79 6.76 44.43
C GLY A 575 4.01 8.07 44.26
N ASP A 576 4.58 9.03 43.53
CA ASP A 576 3.97 10.34 43.27
C ASP A 576 2.85 10.24 42.23
N THR A 577 1.63 10.05 42.74
CA THR A 577 0.43 9.94 41.91
C THR A 577 0.11 11.25 41.17
N ALA A 578 0.34 12.41 41.79
CA ALA A 578 0.11 13.70 41.15
C ALA A 578 1.15 13.96 40.04
N GLY A 579 2.40 13.57 40.27
CA GLY A 579 3.47 13.55 39.28
C GLY A 579 3.12 12.67 38.08
N PHE A 580 2.59 11.46 38.30
CA PHE A 580 2.14 10.60 37.20
C PHE A 580 1.01 11.21 36.36
N TYR A 581 0.04 11.89 36.98
CA TYR A 581 -1.00 12.59 36.22
C TYR A 581 -0.42 13.76 35.41
N THR A 582 0.51 14.50 35.99
CA THR A 582 1.21 15.59 35.28
C THR A 582 2.03 15.06 34.10
N PHE A 583 2.76 13.95 34.30
CA PHE A 583 3.46 13.22 33.25
C PHE A 583 2.52 12.83 32.10
N SER A 584 1.37 12.24 32.45
CA SER A 584 0.38 11.76 31.47
C SER A 584 -0.28 12.90 30.67
N GLN A 585 -0.41 14.11 31.25
CA GLN A 585 -0.95 15.28 30.56
C GLN A 585 -0.01 15.85 29.48
N ARG A 586 1.26 15.43 29.45
CA ARG A 586 2.22 15.82 28.41
C ARG A 586 1.99 15.11 27.08
N PHE A 587 1.01 14.20 26.99
CA PHE A 587 0.70 13.45 25.79
C PHE A 587 -0.66 13.84 25.23
N ARG A 588 -0.79 13.88 23.89
CA ARG A 588 -2.12 13.94 23.26
C ARG A 588 -2.89 12.66 23.57
N ARG A 589 -4.15 12.77 24.00
CA ARG A 589 -5.04 11.63 24.32
C ARG A 589 -5.34 10.74 23.11
N GLY A 590 -5.61 9.45 23.36
CA GLY A 590 -5.91 8.40 22.38
C GLY A 590 -4.69 7.88 21.62
N LEU A 591 -4.76 6.65 21.09
CA LEU A 591 -3.76 6.09 20.15
C LEU A 591 -4.08 6.47 18.70
#